data_AF-A3HWZ9-F1
#
_entry.id   AF-A3HWZ9-F1
#
_cell.length_a   1.000
_cell.length_b   1.000
_cell.length_c   1.000
_cell.angle_alpha   90.00
_cell.angle_beta   90.00
_cell.angle_gamma   90.00
#
_symmetry.space_group_name_H-M   'P 1'
#
loop_
_entity.id
_entity.type
_entity.pdbx_description
1 polymer ?
#
loop_
_entity_poly.entity_id
_entity_poly.type
_entity_poly.pdbx_seq_one_letter_code
_entity_poly.pdbx_strand_id
1 'polypeptide(L)'
;MKEELKKRTKAFAVSIIEMTETLPRKNSTFPITNQIIRSSTSIGANYRAPLRGRSKAEFIAKLGVVVEESDETLYWLEIIAKSNS
;
A
#
# COMPACT_ATOMS: atom_id res chain seq x y z
N MET A 1 -15.26 -11.52 6.64
CA MET A 1 -14.12 -11.53 5.69
C MET A 1 -13.96 -10.24 4.89
N LYS A 2 -14.96 -9.77 4.13
CA LYS A 2 -14.85 -8.51 3.35
C LYS A 2 -14.60 -7.25 4.22
N GLU A 3 -15.36 -7.07 5.31
CA GLU A 3 -15.13 -5.93 6.22
C GLU A 3 -13.82 -6.03 7.00
N GLU A 4 -13.37 -7.25 7.29
CA GLU A 4 -12.11 -7.48 7.98
C GLU A 4 -10.93 -7.02 7.13
N LEU A 5 -10.89 -7.40 5.86
CA LEU A 5 -9.83 -6.94 4.96
C LEU A 5 -9.87 -5.42 4.74
N LYS A 6 -11.05 -4.78 4.72
CA LYS A 6 -11.15 -3.30 4.64
C LYS A 6 -10.55 -2.60 5.84
N LYS A 7 -10.70 -3.18 7.04
CA LYS A 7 -10.11 -2.66 8.27
C LYS A 7 -8.60 -2.85 8.25
N ARG A 8 -8.15 -4.05 7.90
CA ARG A 8 -6.72 -4.40 7.82
C ARG A 8 -5.95 -3.54 6.81
N THR A 9 -6.47 -3.35 5.59
CA THR A 9 -5.79 -2.51 4.58
C THR A 9 -5.78 -1.03 4.97
N LYS A 10 -6.80 -0.55 5.70
CA LYS A 10 -6.79 0.81 6.29
C LYS A 10 -5.72 0.95 7.37
N ALA A 11 -5.70 0.02 8.31
CA ALA A 11 -4.74 0.02 9.41
C ALA A 11 -3.30 -0.08 8.87
N PHE A 12 -3.08 -0.92 7.86
CA PHE A 12 -1.82 -1.02 7.15
C PHE A 12 -1.38 0.33 6.55
N ALA A 13 -2.25 0.99 5.77
CA ALA A 13 -1.93 2.30 5.19
C ALA A 13 -1.59 3.36 6.25
N VAL A 14 -2.32 3.38 7.37
CA VAL A 14 -2.02 4.29 8.51
C VAL A 14 -0.66 3.96 9.13
N SER A 15 -0.39 2.68 9.40
CA SER A 15 0.90 2.26 9.98
C SER A 15 2.09 2.58 9.08
N ILE A 16 1.91 2.51 7.75
CA ILE A 16 2.95 2.87 6.80
C ILE A 16 3.22 4.38 6.86
N ILE A 17 2.18 5.22 6.89
CA ILE A 17 2.33 6.67 7.04
C ILE A 17 3.10 6.99 8.33
N GLU A 18 2.67 6.43 9.46
CA GLU A 18 3.33 6.62 10.77
C GLU A 18 4.79 6.14 10.75
N MET A 19 5.07 4.97 10.16
CA MET A 19 6.43 4.46 9.98
C MET A 19 7.27 5.42 9.12
N THR A 20 6.73 5.93 8.02
CA THR A 20 7.49 6.81 7.13
C THR A 20 7.85 8.16 7.76
N GLU A 21 7.08 8.64 8.72
CA GLU A 21 7.42 9.84 9.50
C GLU A 21 8.65 9.64 10.41
N THR A 22 8.98 8.40 10.74
CA THR A 22 10.19 8.07 11.53
C THR A 22 11.46 7.98 10.68
N LEU A 23 11.35 7.95 9.35
CA LEU A 23 12.49 7.81 8.45
C LEU A 23 13.30 9.12 8.37
N PRO A 24 14.64 9.03 8.23
CA PRO A 24 15.47 10.20 8.00
C PRO A 24 15.01 10.96 6.76
N ARG A 25 14.72 12.26 6.92
CA ARG A 25 14.34 13.16 5.83
C ARG A 25 15.56 13.56 5.01
N LYS A 26 16.01 12.67 4.12
CA LYS A 26 17.09 12.91 3.15
C LYS A 26 16.49 13.08 1.76
N ASN A 27 17.16 13.87 0.91
CA ASN A 27 16.75 14.02 -0.49
C ASN A 27 16.78 12.69 -1.25
N SER A 28 17.65 11.75 -0.86
CA SER A 28 17.73 10.41 -1.45
C SER A 28 16.64 9.45 -0.98
N THR A 29 16.13 9.61 0.25
CA THR A 29 15.09 8.72 0.82
C THR A 29 13.68 9.23 0.53
N PHE A 30 13.51 10.54 0.35
CA PHE A 30 12.20 11.15 0.11
C PHE A 30 11.41 10.54 -1.07
N PRO A 31 12.01 10.29 -2.26
CA PRO A 31 11.30 9.65 -3.35
C PRO A 31 10.81 8.24 -3.01
N ILE A 32 11.62 7.48 -2.28
CA ILE A 32 11.28 6.11 -1.84
C ILE A 32 10.14 6.15 -0.83
N THR A 33 10.24 7.03 0.18
CA THR A 33 9.17 7.25 1.16
C THR A 33 7.85 7.61 0.48
N ASN A 34 7.87 8.49 -0.53
CA ASN A 34 6.67 8.84 -1.27
C ASN A 34 6.08 7.65 -2.05
N GLN A 35 6.93 6.82 -2.65
CA GLN A 35 6.48 5.60 -3.34
C GLN A 35 5.87 4.57 -2.39
N ILE A 36 6.43 4.40 -1.19
CA ILE A 36 5.88 3.55 -0.12
C ILE A 36 4.47 4.03 0.29
N ILE A 37 4.30 5.34 0.52
CA ILE A 37 2.99 5.90 0.91
C ILE A 37 1.96 5.71 -0.21
N ARG A 38 2.35 5.97 -1.46
CA ARG A 38 1.43 5.84 -2.62
C ARG A 38 0.99 4.40 -2.84
N SER A 39 1.93 3.46 -2.94
CA SER A 39 1.63 2.04 -3.17
C SER A 39 0.80 1.43 -2.01
N SER A 40 1.20 1.68 -0.76
CA SER A 40 0.47 1.17 0.41
C SER A 40 -0.97 1.70 0.54
N THR A 41 -1.20 2.97 0.20
CA THR A 41 -2.56 3.57 0.23
C THR A 41 -3.42 3.10 -0.95
N SER A 42 -2.80 2.82 -2.11
CA SER A 42 -3.46 2.22 -3.29
C SER A 42 -4.03 0.83 -3.02
N ILE A 43 -3.40 0.00 -2.18
CA ILE A 43 -3.94 -1.31 -1.75
C ILE A 43 -5.34 -1.15 -1.15
N GLY A 44 -5.48 -0.26 -0.17
CA GLY A 44 -6.76 -0.01 0.50
C GLY A 44 -7.80 0.63 -0.44
N ALA A 45 -7.37 1.54 -1.30
CA ALA A 45 -8.24 2.20 -2.27
C ALA A 45 -8.79 1.20 -3.32
N ASN A 46 -7.92 0.40 -3.92
CA ASN A 46 -8.29 -0.59 -4.93
C ASN A 46 -9.08 -1.77 -4.34
N TYR A 47 -8.85 -2.15 -3.08
CA TYR A 47 -9.71 -3.13 -2.41
C TYR A 47 -11.12 -2.59 -2.17
N ARG A 48 -11.26 -1.29 -1.87
CA ARG A 48 -12.54 -0.62 -1.57
C ARG A 48 -13.37 -0.28 -2.80
N ALA A 49 -12.73 0.01 -3.93
CA ALA A 49 -13.40 0.39 -5.18
C ALA A 49 -14.44 -0.65 -5.67
N PRO A 50 -14.14 -1.95 -5.79
CA PRO A 50 -15.08 -2.94 -6.33
C PRO A 50 -16.19 -3.32 -5.35
N LEU A 51 -16.11 -2.93 -4.06
CA LEU A 51 -17.22 -3.10 -3.12
C LEU A 51 -18.41 -2.19 -3.45
N ARG A 52 -18.23 -1.23 -4.39
CA ARG A 52 -19.30 -0.42 -4.99
C ARG A 52 -19.69 -0.88 -6.40
N GLY A 53 -18.96 -1.83 -6.98
CA GLY A 53 -19.14 -2.34 -8.35
C GLY A 53 -20.14 -3.51 -8.42
N ARG A 54 -20.68 -3.76 -9.62
CA ARG A 54 -21.83 -4.65 -9.84
C ARG A 54 -21.46 -6.10 -10.21
N SER A 55 -20.20 -6.42 -10.56
CA SER A 55 -19.83 -7.77 -11.06
C SER A 55 -18.64 -8.46 -10.36
N LYS A 56 -18.61 -9.80 -10.42
CA LYS A 56 -17.52 -10.64 -9.89
C LYS A 56 -16.21 -10.47 -10.67
N ALA A 57 -16.29 -10.21 -11.97
CA ALA A 57 -15.12 -10.02 -12.83
C ALA A 57 -14.34 -8.74 -12.47
N GLU A 58 -15.05 -7.63 -12.25
CA GLU A 58 -14.43 -6.38 -11.78
C GLU A 58 -13.76 -6.54 -10.41
N PHE A 59 -14.36 -7.32 -9.52
CA PHE A 59 -13.76 -7.62 -8.22
C PHE A 59 -12.44 -8.38 -8.36
N ILE A 60 -12.37 -9.38 -9.25
CA ILE A 60 -11.13 -10.13 -9.51
C ILE A 60 -10.06 -9.23 -10.14
N ALA A 61 -10.43 -8.42 -11.15
CA ALA A 61 -9.49 -7.50 -11.79
C ALA A 61 -8.90 -6.50 -10.78
N LYS A 62 -9.74 -5.95 -9.89
CA LYS A 62 -9.28 -5.06 -8.82
C LYS A 62 -8.43 -5.75 -7.76
N LEU A 63 -8.66 -7.02 -7.49
CA LEU A 63 -7.76 -7.81 -6.63
C LEU A 63 -6.39 -8.01 -7.27
N GLY A 64 -6.30 -8.16 -8.59
CA GLY A 64 -5.01 -8.18 -9.30
C GLY A 64 -4.19 -6.93 -9.02
N VAL A 65 -4.81 -5.75 -9.18
CA VAL A 65 -4.18 -4.46 -8.85
C VAL A 65 -3.76 -4.39 -7.38
N VAL A 66 -4.58 -4.90 -6.45
CA VAL A 66 -4.22 -4.93 -5.02
C VAL A 66 -2.96 -5.76 -4.76
N VAL A 67 -2.78 -6.88 -5.48
CA VAL A 67 -1.58 -7.73 -5.37
C VAL A 67 -0.36 -6.98 -5.93
N GLU A 68 -0.48 -6.40 -7.12
CA GLU A 68 0.60 -5.61 -7.75
C GLU A 68 1.10 -4.48 -6.84
N GLU A 69 0.17 -3.71 -6.25
CA GLU A 69 0.50 -2.62 -5.31
C GLU A 69 1.11 -3.12 -4.00
N SER A 70 0.76 -4.35 -3.57
CA SER A 70 1.34 -4.98 -2.39
C SER A 70 2.79 -5.40 -2.64
N ASP A 71 3.08 -5.99 -3.80
CA ASP A 71 4.42 -6.37 -4.21
C ASP A 71 5.31 -5.13 -4.40
N GLU A 72 4.77 -4.06 -5.01
CA GLU A 72 5.48 -2.79 -5.13
C GLU A 72 5.79 -2.17 -3.76
N THR A 73 4.81 -2.18 -2.84
CA THR A 73 5.02 -1.68 -1.46
C THR A 73 6.15 -2.45 -0.78
N LEU A 74 6.15 -3.78 -0.90
CA LEU A 74 7.19 -4.65 -0.32
C LEU A 74 8.57 -4.32 -0.88
N TYR A 75 8.69 -4.19 -2.20
CA TYR A 75 9.95 -3.84 -2.86
C TYR A 75 10.54 -2.53 -2.31
N TRP A 76 9.73 -1.49 -2.14
CA TRP A 76 10.22 -0.23 -1.59
C TRP A 76 10.60 -0.33 -0.10
N LEU A 77 9.87 -1.14 0.68
CA LEU A 77 10.22 -1.44 2.07
C LEU A 77 11.57 -2.16 2.18
N GLU A 78 11.86 -3.10 1.28
CA GLU A 78 13.16 -3.78 1.23
C GLU A 78 14.30 -2.82 0.87
N ILE A 79 14.08 -1.91 -0.09
CA ILE A 79 15.06 -0.89 -0.46
C ILE A 79 15.36 0.01 0.74
N ILE A 80 14.33 0.55 1.39
CA ILE A 80 14.54 1.52 2.47
C ILE A 80 15.22 0.85 3.67
N ALA A 81 14.89 -0.41 3.97
CA ALA A 81 15.54 -1.19 5.02
C ALA A 81 17.04 -1.40 4.74
N LYS A 82 17.40 -1.78 3.50
CA LYS A 82 18.81 -1.96 3.09
C LYS A 82 19.59 -0.64 3.04
N SER A 83 18.94 0.45 2.64
CA SER A 83 19.59 1.77 2.49
C SER A 83 19.80 2.53 3.80
N ASN A 84 19.04 2.16 4.85
CA ASN A 84 19.18 2.72 6.21
C ASN A 84 20.01 1.82 7.14
N SER A 85 20.63 0.76 6.61
CA SER A 85 21.60 -0.09 7.32
C SER A 85 22.97 0.56 7.43
#